data_AF-A0A7X4FFK1-F1
#
_entry.id   AF-A0A7X4FFK1-F1
#
_cell.length_a   1.000
_cell.length_b   1.000
_cell.length_c   1.000
_cell.angle_alpha   90.00
_cell.angle_beta   90.00
_cell.angle_gamma   90.00
#
_symmetry.space_group_name_H-M   'P 1'
#
loop_
_entity.id
_entity.type
_entity.pdbx_description
1 polymer ?
#
loop_
_entity_poly.entity_id
_entity_poly.type
_entity_poly.pdbx_seq_one_letter_code
_entity_poly.pdbx_strand_id
1 'polypeptide(L)'
;MNLSGKERSFEAQFRKKLSIWPKESPWPGIGVCVILSWAAIYLNTLPFPPFTLSSGQHPLSAVLLALLLGLLLCNAMPSTAKLKPGIDTVVQKWLPVGIVLLGARLDFYDLIRVAVQVLIGATILIAIIVVFTHLISRWLNIEKKMGLLIGVGTGVCGSSAIVALAPLIKANNEEITYSVGVINLLGVVAMLLFPVVGSLAMLDAEVYGIWCGLGIHATPQVIAAGFAHAGDGQTAGEMATIVKLVRISLLGPVVFVLGAWFAYTQRQTIYIDEPVRYSRLVPGFVVLFLAMALLRTLGFLPEVTLHLSEQFVFGAGDRHIDLAGLLSQSGKWIIICAMAGVGLSTAFAAMKAGGIKPVILGVLSAITLALLGLGVAQL
;
A
#
# COMPACT_ATOMS: atom_id res chain seq x y z
N MET A 1 -2.91 -26.69 -42.05
CA MET A 1 -1.46 -26.56 -42.34
C MET A 1 -0.69 -26.83 -41.06
N ASN A 2 0.15 -27.87 -41.06
CA ASN A 2 0.90 -28.31 -39.88
C ASN A 2 2.20 -27.50 -39.82
N LEU A 3 2.30 -26.55 -38.89
CA LEU A 3 3.50 -25.71 -38.73
C LEU A 3 4.67 -26.51 -38.16
N SER A 4 5.86 -26.23 -38.67
CA SER A 4 7.15 -26.84 -38.30
C SER A 4 7.51 -26.54 -36.83
N GLY A 5 8.29 -27.41 -36.19
CA GLY A 5 8.66 -27.30 -34.77
C GLY A 5 9.34 -25.98 -34.38
N LYS A 6 10.04 -25.34 -35.32
CA LYS A 6 10.65 -24.00 -35.10
C LYS A 6 9.60 -22.88 -35.13
N GLU A 7 8.56 -23.00 -35.94
CA GLU A 7 7.47 -22.02 -36.03
C GLU A 7 6.61 -22.04 -34.76
N ARG A 8 6.36 -23.22 -34.18
CA ARG A 8 5.66 -23.33 -32.87
C ARG A 8 6.47 -22.71 -31.72
N SER A 9 7.80 -22.86 -31.74
CA SER A 9 8.67 -22.26 -30.73
C SER A 9 8.72 -20.73 -30.85
N PHE A 10 8.78 -20.22 -32.09
CA PHE A 10 8.69 -18.80 -32.38
C PHE A 10 7.33 -18.22 -32.01
N GLU A 11 6.21 -18.88 -32.37
CA GLU A 11 4.85 -18.43 -32.05
C GLU A 11 4.58 -18.47 -30.54
N ALA A 12 5.13 -19.45 -29.82
CA ALA A 12 5.07 -19.53 -28.35
C ALA A 12 5.89 -18.43 -27.68
N GLN A 13 7.11 -18.14 -28.15
CA GLN A 13 7.91 -17.01 -27.68
C GLN A 13 7.28 -15.67 -28.04
N PHE A 14 6.66 -15.56 -29.23
CA PHE A 14 5.97 -14.37 -29.71
C PHE A 14 4.68 -14.12 -28.91
N ARG A 15 3.87 -15.15 -28.60
CA ARG A 15 2.73 -15.06 -27.66
C ARG A 15 3.16 -14.72 -26.24
N LYS A 16 4.30 -15.24 -25.77
CA LYS A 16 4.86 -14.92 -24.45
C LYS A 16 5.39 -13.48 -24.39
N LYS A 17 5.89 -12.93 -25.51
CA LYS A 17 6.26 -11.52 -25.67
C LYS A 17 5.08 -10.58 -25.97
N LEU A 18 4.00 -11.07 -26.60
CA LEU A 18 2.75 -10.32 -26.85
C LEU A 18 1.75 -10.40 -25.68
N SER A 19 2.05 -11.14 -24.63
CA SER A 19 1.32 -11.13 -23.35
C SER A 19 1.55 -9.83 -22.56
N ILE A 20 1.47 -8.69 -23.25
CA ILE A 20 1.50 -7.35 -22.66
C ILE A 20 0.05 -6.87 -22.36
N TRP A 21 -0.96 -7.63 -22.80
CA TRP A 21 -2.38 -7.36 -22.58
C TRP A 21 -3.14 -8.65 -22.21
N PRO A 22 -3.87 -8.69 -21.06
CA PRO A 22 -4.67 -9.84 -20.68
C PRO A 22 -5.86 -10.03 -21.62
N LYS A 23 -6.28 -11.29 -21.81
CA LYS A 23 -7.42 -11.73 -22.65
C LYS A 23 -8.80 -11.20 -22.21
N GLU A 24 -8.89 -10.35 -21.19
CA GLU A 24 -10.11 -9.70 -20.75
C GLU A 24 -9.87 -8.19 -20.66
N SER A 25 -10.75 -7.41 -21.29
CA SER A 25 -10.68 -5.95 -21.34
C SER A 25 -10.63 -5.36 -19.91
N PRO A 26 -9.65 -4.49 -19.58
CA PRO A 26 -9.57 -3.88 -18.25
C PRO A 26 -10.60 -2.75 -18.05
N TRP A 27 -11.19 -2.25 -19.13
CA TRP A 27 -12.07 -1.08 -19.12
C TRP A 27 -13.30 -1.20 -18.20
N PRO A 28 -14.01 -2.34 -18.11
CA PRO A 28 -15.16 -2.45 -17.21
C PRO A 28 -14.79 -2.26 -15.74
N GLY A 29 -13.70 -2.89 -15.27
CA GLY A 29 -13.25 -2.75 -13.89
C GLY A 29 -12.75 -1.33 -13.57
N ILE A 30 -12.03 -0.70 -14.50
CA ILE A 30 -11.60 0.70 -14.37
C ILE A 30 -12.82 1.62 -14.29
N GLY A 31 -13.81 1.43 -15.18
CA GLY A 31 -15.04 2.22 -15.20
C GLY A 31 -15.80 2.16 -13.87
N VAL A 32 -15.94 0.97 -13.29
CA VAL A 32 -16.57 0.81 -11.96
C VAL A 32 -15.78 1.56 -10.88
N CYS A 33 -14.45 1.45 -10.84
CA CYS A 33 -13.63 2.17 -9.86
C CYS A 33 -13.81 3.69 -9.98
N VAL A 34 -13.82 4.22 -11.21
CA VAL A 34 -14.03 5.66 -11.47
C VAL A 34 -15.43 6.10 -11.03
N ILE A 35 -16.47 5.33 -11.34
CA ILE A 35 -17.86 5.63 -10.93
C ILE A 35 -17.96 5.68 -9.41
N LEU A 36 -17.42 4.67 -8.71
CA LEU A 36 -17.43 4.64 -7.24
C LEU A 36 -16.64 5.81 -6.63
N SER A 37 -15.58 6.26 -7.29
CA SER A 37 -14.79 7.43 -6.86
C SER A 37 -15.58 8.72 -6.97
N TRP A 38 -16.24 8.92 -8.12
CA TRP A 38 -17.13 10.06 -8.31
C TRP A 38 -18.28 10.05 -7.31
N ALA A 39 -18.89 8.88 -7.09
CA ALA A 39 -19.91 8.71 -6.06
C ALA A 39 -19.39 9.05 -4.67
N ALA A 40 -18.20 8.58 -4.29
CA ALA A 40 -17.59 8.87 -3.00
C ALA A 40 -17.32 10.37 -2.80
N ILE A 41 -16.80 11.05 -3.82
CA ILE A 41 -16.53 12.50 -3.77
C ILE A 41 -17.83 13.28 -3.71
N TYR A 42 -18.84 12.89 -4.48
CA TYR A 42 -20.16 13.50 -4.42
C TYR A 42 -20.79 13.31 -3.03
N LEU A 43 -20.79 12.08 -2.50
CA LEU A 43 -21.30 11.79 -1.15
C LEU A 43 -20.57 12.62 -0.09
N ASN A 44 -19.25 12.77 -0.20
CA ASN A 44 -18.45 13.58 0.73
C ASN A 44 -18.91 15.05 0.78
N THR A 45 -19.46 15.59 -0.31
CA THR A 45 -19.96 17.00 -0.37
C THR A 45 -21.39 17.19 0.13
N LEU A 46 -22.11 16.14 0.52
CA LEU A 46 -23.50 16.26 0.95
C LEU A 46 -23.62 16.99 2.30
N PRO A 47 -24.50 17.99 2.44
CA PRO A 47 -24.58 18.88 3.60
C PRO A 47 -25.35 18.27 4.79
N PHE A 48 -25.15 16.98 5.07
CA PHE A 48 -25.77 16.31 6.23
C PHE A 48 -24.86 15.24 6.84
N PRO A 49 -24.97 14.96 8.15
CA PRO A 49 -24.20 13.91 8.81
C PRO A 49 -24.54 12.50 8.24
N PRO A 50 -23.57 11.59 8.12
CA PRO A 50 -22.18 11.67 8.57
C PRO A 50 -21.20 12.28 7.54
N PHE A 51 -21.68 12.86 6.44
CA PHE A 51 -20.84 13.32 5.33
C PHE A 51 -20.28 14.73 5.53
N THR A 52 -21.14 15.65 5.96
CA THR A 52 -20.73 17.01 6.36
C THR A 52 -21.46 17.37 7.65
N LEU A 53 -20.71 17.68 8.70
CA LEU A 53 -21.27 18.19 9.94
C LEU A 53 -21.62 19.67 9.80
N SER A 54 -22.45 20.19 10.70
CA SER A 54 -22.74 21.62 10.79
C SER A 54 -21.49 22.49 11.03
N SER A 55 -20.40 21.89 11.51
CA SER A 55 -19.07 22.51 11.64
C SER A 55 -18.29 22.63 10.33
N GLY A 56 -18.81 22.11 9.21
CA GLY A 56 -18.11 22.04 7.92
C GLY A 56 -17.06 20.92 7.84
N GLN A 57 -16.92 20.11 8.89
CA GLN A 57 -16.00 18.97 8.90
C GLN A 57 -16.58 17.79 8.14
N HIS A 58 -15.70 17.00 7.52
CA HIS A 58 -16.01 15.78 6.79
C HIS A 58 -15.45 14.56 7.54
N PRO A 59 -16.20 13.96 8.48
CA PRO A 59 -15.70 12.84 9.29
C PRO A 59 -15.27 11.63 8.47
N LEU A 60 -15.90 11.43 7.32
CA LEU A 60 -15.59 10.38 6.38
C LEU A 60 -14.92 11.00 5.16
N SER A 61 -13.62 10.79 5.00
CA SER A 61 -12.90 11.28 3.83
C SER A 61 -13.41 10.61 2.54
N ALA A 62 -13.30 11.30 1.41
CA ALA A 62 -13.66 10.73 0.10
C ALA A 62 -12.89 9.43 -0.20
N VAL A 63 -11.67 9.29 0.32
CA VAL A 63 -10.86 8.07 0.22
C VAL A 63 -11.52 6.92 0.98
N LEU A 64 -11.90 7.15 2.25
CA LEU A 64 -12.59 6.15 3.06
C LEU A 64 -13.93 5.75 2.44
N LEU A 65 -14.70 6.72 1.93
CA LEU A 65 -15.97 6.47 1.26
C LEU A 65 -15.80 5.62 0.00
N ALA A 66 -14.81 5.92 -0.85
CA ALA A 66 -14.54 5.14 -2.07
C ALA A 66 -14.22 3.68 -1.74
N LEU A 67 -13.40 3.47 -0.70
CA LEU A 67 -13.06 2.16 -0.19
C LEU A 67 -14.29 1.42 0.35
N LEU A 68 -15.10 2.05 1.20
CA LEU A 68 -16.29 1.44 1.78
C LEU A 68 -17.31 1.08 0.70
N LEU A 69 -17.53 1.95 -0.29
CA LEU A 69 -18.40 1.66 -1.43
C LEU A 69 -17.90 0.46 -2.25
N GLY A 70 -16.60 0.39 -2.53
CA GLY A 70 -16.00 -0.76 -3.21
C GLY A 70 -16.15 -2.06 -2.42
N LEU A 71 -15.93 -2.00 -1.10
CA LEU A 71 -16.07 -3.14 -0.20
C LEU A 71 -17.53 -3.63 -0.11
N LEU A 72 -18.48 -2.70 -0.01
CA LEU A 72 -19.91 -3.02 -0.03
C LEU A 72 -20.29 -3.68 -1.36
N LEU A 73 -19.85 -3.12 -2.49
CA LEU A 73 -20.18 -3.67 -3.81
C LEU A 73 -19.56 -5.07 -4.03
N CYS A 74 -18.32 -5.29 -3.60
CA CYS A 74 -17.67 -6.60 -3.67
C CYS A 74 -18.41 -7.69 -2.91
N ASN A 75 -18.94 -7.36 -1.73
CA ASN A 75 -19.59 -8.33 -0.86
C ASN A 75 -21.12 -8.44 -1.11
N ALA A 76 -21.72 -7.46 -1.79
CA ALA A 76 -23.11 -7.51 -2.25
C ALA A 76 -23.27 -8.26 -3.59
N MET A 77 -22.27 -8.22 -4.48
CA MET A 77 -22.31 -8.89 -5.79
C MET A 77 -21.47 -10.18 -5.79
N PRO A 78 -22.05 -11.36 -6.11
CA PRO A 78 -21.33 -12.65 -6.04
C PRO A 78 -20.18 -12.83 -7.05
N SER A 79 -20.06 -12.00 -8.09
CA SER A 79 -19.02 -12.19 -9.12
C SER A 79 -18.45 -10.88 -9.64
N THR A 80 -17.34 -10.44 -9.05
CA THR A 80 -16.47 -9.37 -9.56
C THR A 80 -15.39 -9.88 -10.52
N ALA A 81 -15.43 -11.17 -10.91
CA ALA A 81 -14.38 -11.81 -11.70
C ALA A 81 -14.08 -11.08 -13.02
N LYS A 82 -15.13 -10.63 -13.74
CA LYS A 82 -15.00 -9.87 -14.99
C LYS A 82 -14.43 -8.45 -14.80
N LEU A 83 -14.50 -7.91 -13.59
CA LEU A 83 -13.97 -6.59 -13.24
C LEU A 83 -12.51 -6.66 -12.78
N LYS A 84 -12.05 -7.86 -12.38
CA LYS A 84 -10.73 -8.08 -11.77
C LYS A 84 -9.56 -7.51 -12.60
N PRO A 85 -9.47 -7.68 -13.94
CA PRO A 85 -8.35 -7.14 -14.72
C PRO A 85 -8.25 -5.61 -14.63
N GLY A 86 -9.40 -4.93 -14.59
CA GLY A 86 -9.48 -3.48 -14.42
C GLY A 86 -9.15 -3.04 -13.00
N ILE A 87 -9.72 -3.72 -11.99
CA ILE A 87 -9.44 -3.46 -10.58
C ILE A 87 -7.93 -3.61 -10.29
N ASP A 88 -7.33 -4.72 -10.73
CA ASP A 88 -5.89 -4.96 -10.58
C ASP A 88 -5.06 -3.87 -11.26
N THR A 89 -5.50 -3.37 -12.43
CA THR A 89 -4.83 -2.27 -13.13
C THR A 89 -4.84 -0.99 -12.32
N VAL A 90 -5.98 -0.61 -11.74
CA VAL A 90 -6.07 0.60 -10.91
C VAL A 90 -5.24 0.44 -9.64
N VAL A 91 -5.36 -0.68 -8.93
CA VAL A 91 -4.66 -0.92 -7.65
C VAL A 91 -3.13 -1.06 -7.84
N GLN A 92 -2.68 -1.75 -8.88
CA GLN A 92 -1.25 -2.08 -9.05
C GLN A 92 -0.50 -1.08 -9.92
N LYS A 93 -1.17 -0.41 -10.87
CA LYS A 93 -0.51 0.53 -11.80
C LYS A 93 -0.87 1.98 -11.54
N TRP A 94 -2.15 2.30 -11.30
CA TRP A 94 -2.55 3.69 -11.09
C TRP A 94 -2.17 4.18 -9.70
N LEU A 95 -2.34 3.35 -8.65
CA LEU A 95 -1.98 3.76 -7.30
C LEU A 95 -0.51 4.22 -7.18
N PRO A 96 0.52 3.50 -7.68
CA PRO A 96 1.89 4.01 -7.71
C PRO A 96 2.04 5.35 -8.43
N VAL A 97 1.32 5.57 -9.53
CA VAL A 97 1.32 6.87 -10.23
C VAL A 97 0.74 7.97 -9.32
N GLY A 98 -0.38 7.69 -8.66
CA GLY A 98 -0.98 8.63 -7.70
C GLY A 98 -0.03 8.99 -6.55
N ILE A 99 0.71 8.00 -6.02
CA ILE A 99 1.75 8.22 -5.01
C ILE A 99 2.88 9.10 -5.56
N VAL A 100 3.41 8.81 -6.74
CA VAL A 100 4.47 9.62 -7.36
C VAL A 100 4.04 11.07 -7.52
N LEU A 101 2.82 11.29 -8.01
CA LEU A 101 2.26 12.63 -8.19
C LEU A 101 2.02 13.37 -6.86
N LEU A 102 1.69 12.65 -5.79
CA LEU A 102 1.59 13.22 -4.44
C LEU A 102 2.93 13.84 -3.99
N GLY A 103 4.05 13.27 -4.43
CA GLY A 103 5.40 13.79 -4.16
C GLY A 103 5.61 15.23 -4.64
N ALA A 104 4.83 15.71 -5.63
CA ALA A 104 4.93 17.08 -6.12
C ALA A 104 4.53 18.13 -5.07
N ARG A 105 3.81 17.75 -4.01
CA ARG A 105 3.44 18.65 -2.91
C ARG A 105 4.44 18.70 -1.77
N LEU A 106 5.32 17.71 -1.67
CA LEU A 106 6.19 17.55 -0.53
C LEU A 106 7.51 18.26 -0.77
N ASP A 107 7.98 18.98 0.26
CA ASP A 107 9.35 19.46 0.27
C ASP A 107 10.30 18.29 0.55
N PHE A 108 11.34 18.16 -0.28
CA PHE A 108 12.35 17.11 -0.20
C PHE A 108 13.13 17.14 1.11
N TYR A 109 13.44 18.32 1.66
CA TYR A 109 14.18 18.41 2.93
C TYR A 109 13.32 17.94 4.10
N ASP A 110 12.07 18.40 4.17
CA ASP A 110 11.13 17.94 5.19
C ASP A 110 10.87 16.43 5.08
N LEU A 111 10.70 15.93 3.85
CA LEU A 111 10.55 14.50 3.57
C LEU A 111 11.74 13.69 4.09
N ILE A 112 12.98 14.11 3.78
CA ILE A 112 14.19 13.40 4.24
C ILE A 112 14.34 13.49 5.75
N ARG A 113 14.02 14.64 6.36
CA ARG A 113 14.07 14.81 7.81
C ARG A 113 13.15 13.80 8.52
N VAL A 114 11.88 13.73 8.09
CA VAL A 114 10.92 12.75 8.61
C VAL A 114 11.39 11.32 8.35
N ALA A 115 11.88 11.05 7.13
CA ALA A 115 12.35 9.73 6.75
C ALA A 115 13.49 9.24 7.64
N VAL A 116 14.46 10.10 7.95
CA VAL A 116 15.60 9.79 8.82
C VAL A 116 15.16 9.58 10.26
N GLN A 117 14.26 10.42 10.78
CA GLN A 117 13.71 10.27 12.14
C GLN A 117 13.03 8.92 12.31
N VAL A 118 12.21 8.51 11.34
CA VAL A 118 11.45 7.26 11.42
C VAL A 118 12.29 6.02 11.07
N LEU A 119 13.41 6.17 10.36
CA LEU A 119 14.25 5.05 9.92
C LEU A 119 14.74 4.18 11.09
N ILE A 120 15.22 4.81 12.17
CA ILE A 120 15.75 4.11 13.35
C ILE A 120 14.61 3.35 14.04
N GLY A 121 13.50 4.04 14.31
CA GLY A 121 12.31 3.44 14.94
C GLY A 121 11.76 2.28 14.11
N ALA A 122 11.63 2.44 12.80
CA ALA A 122 11.19 1.40 11.89
C ALA A 122 12.13 0.18 11.87
N THR A 123 13.45 0.41 11.88
CA THR A 123 14.45 -0.67 11.91
C THR A 123 14.37 -1.48 13.19
N ILE A 124 14.31 -0.81 14.35
CA ILE A 124 14.15 -1.45 15.66
C ILE A 124 12.84 -2.22 15.72
N LEU A 125 11.74 -1.61 15.26
CA LEU A 125 10.42 -2.21 15.25
C LEU A 125 10.38 -3.49 14.38
N ILE A 126 11.02 -3.47 13.20
CA ILE A 126 11.18 -4.64 12.34
C ILE A 126 11.96 -5.74 13.05
N ALA A 127 13.08 -5.41 13.69
CA ALA A 127 13.89 -6.40 14.41
C ALA A 127 13.09 -7.04 15.55
N ILE A 128 12.41 -6.22 16.36
CA ILE A 128 11.57 -6.69 17.48
C ILE A 128 10.47 -7.61 16.95
N ILE A 129 9.73 -7.20 15.89
CA ILE A 129 8.60 -7.99 15.45
C ILE A 129 9.02 -9.31 14.80
N VAL A 130 10.10 -9.33 14.03
CA VAL A 130 10.62 -10.57 13.45
C VAL A 130 11.04 -11.56 14.55
N VAL A 131 11.73 -11.08 15.58
CA VAL A 131 12.14 -11.90 16.73
C VAL A 131 10.91 -12.36 17.51
N PHE A 132 9.99 -11.46 17.83
CA PHE A 132 8.76 -11.76 18.56
C PHE A 132 7.93 -12.83 17.85
N THR A 133 7.64 -12.65 16.57
CA THR A 133 6.87 -13.62 15.79
C THR A 133 7.57 -14.97 15.71
N HIS A 134 8.90 -15.01 15.59
CA HIS A 134 9.67 -16.26 15.59
C HIS A 134 9.63 -16.98 16.94
N LEU A 135 9.59 -16.26 18.07
CA LEU A 135 9.45 -16.86 19.39
C LEU A 135 8.03 -17.40 19.63
N ILE A 136 7.01 -16.60 19.30
CA ILE A 136 5.60 -17.01 19.46
C ILE A 136 5.24 -18.17 18.51
N SER A 137 5.84 -18.22 17.31
CA SER A 137 5.60 -19.33 16.39
C SER A 137 6.06 -20.67 16.97
N ARG A 138 7.17 -20.69 17.73
CA ARG A 138 7.62 -21.90 18.44
C ARG A 138 6.65 -22.32 19.53
N TRP A 139 6.13 -21.35 20.29
CA TRP A 139 5.14 -21.63 21.33
C TRP A 139 3.84 -22.21 20.77
N LEU A 140 3.40 -21.74 19.60
CA LEU A 140 2.21 -22.24 18.90
C LEU A 140 2.44 -23.55 18.11
N ASN A 141 3.66 -24.10 18.14
CA ASN A 141 4.07 -25.25 17.31
C ASN A 141 3.84 -25.01 15.81
N ILE A 142 4.20 -23.83 15.32
CA ILE A 142 4.19 -23.46 13.91
C ILE A 142 5.58 -23.71 13.30
N GLU A 143 5.63 -24.16 12.05
CA GLU A 143 6.87 -24.37 11.32
C GLU A 143 7.72 -23.09 11.26
N LYS A 144 9.03 -23.24 11.45
CA LYS A 144 9.97 -22.11 11.60
C LYS A 144 9.94 -21.16 10.41
N LYS A 145 9.82 -21.67 9.18
CA LYS A 145 9.80 -20.83 7.97
C LYS A 145 8.50 -20.04 7.91
N MET A 146 7.35 -20.65 8.15
CA MET A 146 6.06 -19.94 8.20
C MET A 146 6.07 -18.84 9.28
N GLY A 147 6.62 -19.12 10.48
CA GLY A 147 6.78 -18.10 11.52
C GLY A 147 7.64 -16.91 11.07
N LEU A 148 8.75 -17.19 10.38
CA LEU A 148 9.62 -16.15 9.84
C LEU A 148 8.95 -15.35 8.71
N LEU A 149 8.21 -16.01 7.82
CA LEU A 149 7.45 -15.36 6.75
C LEU A 149 6.37 -14.43 7.32
N ILE A 150 5.62 -14.86 8.33
CA ILE A 150 4.62 -14.02 9.00
C ILE A 150 5.30 -12.83 9.69
N GLY A 151 6.43 -13.04 10.37
CA GLY A 151 7.16 -11.96 11.04
C GLY A 151 7.65 -10.89 10.08
N VAL A 152 8.26 -11.30 8.97
CA VAL A 152 8.76 -10.38 7.94
C VAL A 152 7.63 -9.72 7.16
N GLY A 153 6.57 -10.45 6.86
CA GLY A 153 5.36 -9.90 6.25
C GLY A 153 4.72 -8.83 7.14
N THR A 154 4.63 -9.10 8.45
CA THR A 154 4.08 -8.16 9.44
C THR A 154 4.96 -6.90 9.52
N GLY A 155 6.28 -7.08 9.64
CA GLY A 155 7.23 -6.03 9.93
C GLY A 155 7.65 -5.13 8.77
N VAL A 156 7.57 -5.55 7.51
CA VAL A 156 8.13 -4.77 6.38
C VAL A 156 7.04 -4.20 5.46
N CYS A 157 6.65 -4.95 4.44
CA CYS A 157 5.72 -4.50 3.40
C CYS A 157 4.67 -5.57 3.03
N GLY A 158 4.44 -6.52 3.93
CA GLY A 158 3.43 -7.55 3.75
C GLY A 158 3.86 -8.65 2.78
N SER A 159 3.02 -8.89 1.79
CA SER A 159 3.15 -10.00 0.84
C SER A 159 4.41 -9.91 -0.04
N SER A 160 4.87 -8.72 -0.41
CA SER A 160 6.12 -8.54 -1.15
C SER A 160 7.34 -8.97 -0.33
N ALA A 161 7.33 -8.76 0.98
CA ALA A 161 8.41 -9.19 1.86
C ALA A 161 8.45 -10.72 2.00
N ILE A 162 7.28 -11.35 2.10
CA ILE A 162 7.15 -12.81 2.11
C ILE A 162 7.71 -13.41 0.82
N VAL A 163 7.30 -12.89 -0.33
CA VAL A 163 7.75 -13.38 -1.64
C VAL A 163 9.26 -13.17 -1.85
N ALA A 164 9.82 -12.07 -1.34
CA ALA A 164 11.25 -11.80 -1.43
C ALA A 164 12.10 -12.76 -0.55
N LEU A 165 11.62 -13.10 0.66
CA LEU A 165 12.35 -13.97 1.58
C LEU A 165 12.18 -15.46 1.28
N ALA A 166 10.99 -15.86 0.81
CA ALA A 166 10.62 -17.26 0.54
C ALA A 166 11.68 -18.09 -0.20
N PRO A 167 12.27 -17.64 -1.34
CA PRO A 167 13.28 -18.42 -2.05
C PRO A 167 14.57 -18.61 -1.23
N LEU A 168 14.95 -17.62 -0.40
CA LEU A 168 16.19 -17.66 0.39
C LEU A 168 16.11 -18.69 1.53
N ILE A 169 14.91 -18.91 2.07
CA ILE A 169 14.67 -19.89 3.14
C ILE A 169 14.10 -21.22 2.61
N LYS A 170 13.99 -21.35 1.28
CA LYS A 170 13.38 -22.49 0.57
C LYS A 170 12.01 -22.84 1.15
N ALA A 171 11.15 -21.83 1.32
CA ALA A 171 9.77 -22.03 1.76
C ALA A 171 8.96 -22.76 0.69
N ASN A 172 8.07 -23.65 1.10
CA ASN A 172 7.17 -24.34 0.18
C ASN A 172 5.98 -23.43 -0.19
N ASN A 173 5.24 -23.80 -1.24
CA ASN A 173 4.13 -22.98 -1.74
C ASN A 173 2.99 -22.82 -0.73
N GLU A 174 2.78 -23.82 0.14
CA GLU A 174 1.75 -23.77 1.18
C GLU A 174 2.10 -22.72 2.23
N GLU A 175 3.32 -22.74 2.77
CA GLU A 175 3.84 -21.76 3.73
C GLU A 175 3.72 -20.33 3.18
N ILE A 176 4.07 -20.13 1.90
CA ILE A 176 3.97 -18.83 1.22
C ILE A 176 2.51 -18.40 1.11
N THR A 177 1.65 -19.27 0.58
CA THR A 177 0.23 -18.97 0.33
C THR A 177 -0.51 -18.66 1.63
N TYR A 178 -0.28 -19.45 2.68
CA TYR A 178 -0.86 -19.21 4.00
C TYR A 178 -0.36 -17.91 4.62
N SER A 179 0.96 -17.66 4.59
CA SER A 179 1.52 -16.43 5.16
C SER A 179 0.99 -15.18 4.45
N VAL A 180 0.95 -15.20 3.11
CA VAL A 180 0.37 -14.11 2.30
C VAL A 180 -1.11 -13.91 2.62
N GLY A 181 -1.87 -15.01 2.72
CA GLY A 181 -3.29 -14.97 3.07
C GLY A 181 -3.55 -14.32 4.44
N VAL A 182 -2.83 -14.74 5.48
CA VAL A 182 -2.96 -14.19 6.83
C VAL A 182 -2.58 -12.71 6.86
N ILE A 183 -1.47 -12.32 6.25
CA ILE A 183 -1.01 -10.93 6.27
C ILE A 183 -1.95 -10.01 5.47
N ASN A 184 -2.46 -10.47 4.32
CA ASN A 184 -3.44 -9.70 3.56
C ASN A 184 -4.75 -9.53 4.37
N LEU A 185 -5.22 -10.60 5.01
CA LEU A 185 -6.39 -10.58 5.89
C LEU A 185 -6.23 -9.56 7.01
N LEU A 186 -5.13 -9.66 7.77
CA LEU A 186 -4.87 -8.73 8.87
C LEU A 186 -4.66 -7.31 8.39
N GLY A 187 -4.09 -7.13 7.21
CA GLY A 187 -3.92 -5.82 6.60
C GLY A 187 -5.25 -5.16 6.25
N VAL A 188 -6.24 -5.92 5.77
CA VAL A 188 -7.60 -5.43 5.54
C VAL A 188 -8.26 -5.03 6.87
N VAL A 189 -8.14 -5.89 7.89
CA VAL A 189 -8.70 -5.61 9.21
C VAL A 189 -8.06 -4.34 9.79
N ALA A 190 -6.73 -4.23 9.74
CA ALA A 190 -5.98 -3.06 10.20
C ALA A 190 -6.40 -1.78 9.44
N MET A 191 -6.53 -1.86 8.11
CA MET A 191 -6.97 -0.74 7.28
C MET A 191 -8.31 -0.15 7.74
N LEU A 192 -9.25 -1.00 8.16
CA LEU A 192 -10.57 -0.58 8.63
C LEU A 192 -10.56 -0.13 10.10
N LEU A 193 -9.74 -0.77 10.95
CA LEU A 193 -9.71 -0.48 12.39
C LEU A 193 -8.88 0.76 12.73
N PHE A 194 -7.78 1.03 12.03
CA PHE A 194 -6.88 2.14 12.37
C PHE A 194 -7.60 3.51 12.40
N PRO A 195 -8.42 3.90 11.41
CA PRO A 195 -9.17 5.16 11.46
C PRO A 195 -10.11 5.27 12.66
N VAL A 196 -10.74 4.14 13.05
CA VAL A 196 -11.64 4.10 14.21
C VAL A 196 -10.84 4.27 15.51
N VAL A 197 -9.75 3.51 15.67
CA VAL A 197 -8.91 3.59 16.87
C VAL A 197 -8.22 4.96 16.97
N GLY A 198 -7.72 5.50 15.86
CA GLY A 198 -7.07 6.81 15.82
C GLY A 198 -8.00 7.95 16.18
N SER A 199 -9.26 7.90 15.72
CA SER A 199 -10.27 8.90 16.10
C SER A 199 -10.70 8.78 17.56
N LEU A 200 -10.88 7.56 18.08
CA LEU A 200 -11.17 7.33 19.51
C LEU A 200 -10.03 7.77 20.43
N ALA A 201 -8.78 7.58 20.01
CA ALA A 201 -7.60 8.03 20.74
C ALA A 201 -7.27 9.52 20.52
N MET A 202 -8.06 10.23 19.70
CA MET A 202 -7.85 11.65 19.35
C MET A 202 -6.42 11.96 18.92
N LEU A 203 -5.83 11.08 18.10
CA LEU A 203 -4.46 11.25 17.64
C LEU A 203 -4.38 12.45 16.68
N ASP A 204 -3.32 13.25 16.83
CA ASP A 204 -2.97 14.26 15.84
C ASP A 204 -2.66 13.60 14.49
N ALA A 205 -2.89 14.34 13.39
CA ALA A 205 -2.73 13.83 12.03
C ALA A 205 -1.31 13.32 11.75
N GLU A 206 -0.27 13.98 12.26
CA GLU A 206 1.12 13.58 12.04
C GLU A 206 1.41 12.24 12.74
N VAL A 207 1.07 12.14 14.02
CA VAL A 207 1.23 10.93 14.85
C VAL A 207 0.41 9.77 14.28
N TYR A 208 -0.84 10.02 13.89
CA TYR A 208 -1.71 9.05 13.26
C TYR A 208 -1.12 8.53 11.94
N GLY A 209 -0.58 9.44 11.11
CA GLY A 209 0.07 9.10 9.86
C GLY A 209 1.28 8.19 10.08
N ILE A 210 2.19 8.56 10.99
CA ILE A 210 3.35 7.73 11.34
C ILE A 210 2.90 6.36 11.86
N TRP A 211 1.90 6.33 12.75
CA TRP A 211 1.35 5.10 13.30
C TRP A 211 0.77 4.17 12.22
N CYS A 212 -0.02 4.70 11.29
CA CYS A 212 -0.52 3.96 10.12
C CYS A 212 0.63 3.39 9.27
N GLY A 213 1.66 4.21 9.02
CA GLY A 213 2.86 3.80 8.28
C GLY A 213 3.64 2.66 8.93
N LEU A 214 3.74 2.67 10.27
CA LEU A 214 4.44 1.66 11.07
C LEU A 214 3.59 0.39 11.32
N GLY A 215 2.28 0.54 11.53
CA GLY A 215 1.41 -0.52 12.01
C GLY A 215 0.73 -1.36 10.92
N ILE A 216 0.46 -0.79 9.74
CA ILE A 216 -0.28 -1.48 8.67
C ILE A 216 0.69 -2.16 7.70
N HIS A 217 0.34 -3.34 7.17
CA HIS A 217 1.27 -4.19 6.40
C HIS A 217 1.54 -3.67 4.99
N ALA A 218 0.52 -3.59 4.11
CA ALA A 218 0.70 -3.26 2.71
C ALA A 218 0.47 -1.78 2.39
N THR A 219 1.17 -1.26 1.38
CA THR A 219 1.08 0.15 0.95
C THR A 219 -0.33 0.62 0.61
N PRO A 220 -1.15 -0.11 -0.17
CA PRO A 220 -2.50 0.34 -0.47
C PRO A 220 -3.36 0.51 0.79
N GLN A 221 -3.18 -0.39 1.76
CA GLN A 221 -3.91 -0.37 3.04
C GLN A 221 -3.46 0.78 3.93
N VAL A 222 -2.16 1.09 3.93
CA VAL A 222 -1.59 2.21 4.70
C VAL A 222 -2.11 3.54 4.16
N ILE A 223 -2.12 3.70 2.85
CA ILE A 223 -2.61 4.91 2.19
C ILE A 223 -4.11 5.08 2.45
N ALA A 224 -4.89 4.00 2.28
CA ALA A 224 -6.31 3.98 2.60
C ALA A 224 -6.59 4.49 4.02
N ALA A 225 -5.91 3.92 5.02
CA ALA A 225 -6.11 4.29 6.41
C ALA A 225 -5.58 5.70 6.73
N GLY A 226 -4.37 6.04 6.25
CA GLY A 226 -3.76 7.35 6.49
C GLY A 226 -4.65 8.50 6.00
N PHE A 227 -5.17 8.41 4.77
CA PHE A 227 -6.08 9.41 4.21
C PHE A 227 -7.52 9.32 4.78
N ALA A 228 -7.82 8.35 5.64
CA ALA A 228 -9.11 8.21 6.29
C ALA A 228 -9.20 8.93 7.65
N HIS A 229 -8.16 9.66 8.05
CA HIS A 229 -8.22 10.50 9.25
C HIS A 229 -9.29 11.59 9.12
N ALA A 230 -10.12 11.74 10.15
CA ALA A 230 -11.32 12.59 10.13
C ALA A 230 -11.03 14.10 10.23
N GLY A 231 -9.92 14.49 10.88
CA GLY A 231 -9.53 15.89 11.04
C GLY A 231 -8.74 16.40 9.84
N ASP A 232 -7.51 15.93 9.71
CA ASP A 232 -6.63 16.23 8.59
C ASP A 232 -6.11 14.93 7.94
N GLY A 233 -6.90 14.41 6.99
CA GLY A 233 -6.54 13.23 6.20
C GLY A 233 -5.38 13.48 5.23
N GLN A 234 -5.12 14.73 4.85
CA GLN A 234 -4.06 15.02 3.90
C GLN A 234 -2.70 14.82 4.53
N THR A 235 -2.45 15.49 5.66
CA THR A 235 -1.19 15.41 6.40
C THR A 235 -0.95 13.97 6.87
N ALA A 236 -1.97 13.34 7.46
CA ALA A 236 -1.90 11.94 7.90
C ALA A 236 -1.55 10.97 6.76
N GLY A 237 -2.19 11.12 5.60
CA GLY A 237 -1.96 10.26 4.43
C GLY A 237 -0.56 10.43 3.83
N GLU A 238 -0.06 11.66 3.77
CA GLU A 238 1.31 11.98 3.33
C GLU A 238 2.35 11.38 4.28
N MET A 239 2.20 11.59 5.59
CA MET A 239 3.09 11.01 6.61
C MET A 239 3.07 9.48 6.58
N ALA A 240 1.90 8.86 6.52
CA ALA A 240 1.76 7.42 6.40
C ALA A 240 2.46 6.86 5.15
N THR A 241 2.37 7.60 4.04
CA THR A 241 3.05 7.24 2.79
C THR A 241 4.57 7.32 2.96
N ILE A 242 5.11 8.41 3.48
CA ILE A 242 6.56 8.58 3.72
C ILE A 242 7.09 7.45 4.58
N VAL A 243 6.48 7.20 5.73
CA VAL A 243 6.90 6.14 6.67
C VAL A 243 6.86 4.75 6.05
N LYS A 244 5.83 4.48 5.23
CA LYS A 244 5.73 3.20 4.51
C LYS A 244 6.84 3.03 3.46
N LEU A 245 7.19 4.09 2.74
CA LEU A 245 8.27 4.05 1.76
C LEU A 245 9.64 3.81 2.44
N VAL A 246 9.87 4.40 3.62
CA VAL A 246 11.05 4.11 4.45
C VAL A 246 11.09 2.64 4.85
N ARG A 247 9.98 2.06 5.29
CA ARG A 247 9.93 0.62 5.60
C ARG A 247 10.17 -0.27 4.38
N ILE A 248 9.72 0.14 3.21
CA ILE A 248 9.95 -0.60 1.96
C ILE A 248 11.44 -0.56 1.58
N SER A 249 12.14 0.55 1.80
CA SER A 249 13.59 0.62 1.51
C SER A 249 14.41 -0.32 2.40
N LEU A 250 13.93 -0.61 3.62
CA LEU A 250 14.51 -1.59 4.54
C LEU A 250 14.31 -3.06 4.09
N LEU A 251 13.50 -3.34 3.07
CA LEU A 251 13.27 -4.70 2.57
C LEU A 251 14.58 -5.39 2.19
N GLY A 252 15.45 -4.70 1.44
CA GLY A 252 16.70 -5.29 0.97
C GLY A 252 17.66 -5.68 2.09
N PRO A 253 18.00 -4.76 3.02
CA PRO A 253 18.78 -5.09 4.21
C PRO A 253 18.20 -6.24 5.03
N VAL A 254 16.89 -6.22 5.30
CA VAL A 254 16.23 -7.25 6.13
C VAL A 254 16.29 -8.63 5.47
N VAL A 255 15.96 -8.71 4.18
CA VAL A 255 15.99 -9.96 3.41
C VAL A 255 17.41 -10.53 3.34
N PHE A 256 18.42 -9.67 3.17
CA PHE A 256 19.83 -10.08 3.19
C PHE A 256 20.24 -10.66 4.55
N VAL A 257 19.97 -9.95 5.64
CA VAL A 257 20.34 -10.40 7.00
C VAL A 257 19.67 -11.73 7.35
N LEU A 258 18.38 -11.86 7.07
CA LEU A 258 17.63 -13.08 7.39
C LEU A 258 18.01 -14.26 6.49
N GLY A 259 18.28 -14.01 5.21
CA GLY A 259 18.80 -15.02 4.29
C GLY A 259 20.16 -15.55 4.75
N ALA A 260 21.09 -14.65 5.10
CA ALA A 260 22.41 -15.02 5.62
C ALA A 260 22.32 -15.80 6.94
N TRP A 261 21.48 -15.33 7.88
CA TRP A 261 21.25 -16.01 9.15
C TRP A 261 20.68 -17.43 8.98
N PHE A 262 19.71 -17.60 8.08
CA PHE A 262 19.09 -18.90 7.84
C PHE A 262 20.10 -19.89 7.25
N ALA A 263 20.91 -19.47 6.29
CA ALA A 263 21.90 -20.32 5.68
C ALA A 263 23.03 -20.72 6.64
N TYR A 264 23.51 -19.77 7.46
CA TYR A 264 24.48 -20.06 8.53
C TYR A 264 23.93 -21.13 9.49
N THR A 265 22.67 -21.00 9.90
CA THR A 265 22.02 -21.94 10.82
C THR A 265 21.86 -23.34 10.22
N GLN A 266 21.65 -23.45 8.90
CA GLN A 266 21.51 -24.73 8.20
C GLN A 266 22.85 -25.35 7.78
N ARG A 267 23.99 -24.73 8.09
CA ARG A 267 25.33 -25.12 7.60
C ARG A 267 25.36 -25.35 6.08
N GLN A 268 24.53 -24.64 5.33
CA GLN A 268 24.51 -24.68 3.88
C GLN A 268 25.47 -23.60 3.37
N THR A 269 26.38 -23.97 2.47
CA THR A 269 27.12 -22.99 1.67
C THR A 269 26.11 -22.19 0.83
N ILE A 270 26.03 -20.88 1.06
CA ILE A 270 25.21 -20.01 0.22
C ILE A 270 25.89 -19.92 -1.13
N TYR A 271 25.41 -20.66 -2.12
CA TYR A 271 25.70 -20.34 -3.51
C TYR A 271 24.67 -19.30 -3.95
N ILE A 272 25.06 -18.03 -3.90
CA ILE A 272 24.29 -16.95 -4.53
C ILE A 272 24.58 -17.05 -6.04
N ASP A 273 23.78 -17.84 -6.77
CA ASP A 273 23.93 -18.06 -8.21
C ASP A 273 23.83 -16.74 -9.02
N GLU A 274 23.09 -15.76 -8.49
CA GLU A 274 23.02 -14.41 -9.05
C GLU A 274 23.10 -13.35 -7.95
N PRO A 275 23.93 -12.29 -8.11
CA PRO A 275 24.00 -11.21 -7.15
C PRO A 275 22.61 -10.60 -6.93
N VAL A 276 22.22 -10.41 -5.67
CA VAL A 276 20.96 -9.79 -5.29
C VAL A 276 20.92 -8.39 -5.93
N ARG A 277 20.09 -8.24 -6.97
CA ARG A 277 19.89 -6.93 -7.60
C ARG A 277 19.05 -6.06 -6.68
N TYR A 278 19.72 -5.29 -5.81
CA TYR A 278 19.08 -4.32 -4.91
C TYR A 278 18.16 -3.32 -5.64
N SER A 279 18.45 -3.01 -6.91
CA SER A 279 17.59 -2.19 -7.77
C SER A 279 16.21 -2.80 -8.06
N ARG A 280 16.01 -4.10 -7.83
CA ARG A 280 14.69 -4.76 -7.89
C ARG A 280 13.97 -4.80 -6.53
N LEU A 281 14.66 -4.51 -5.43
CA LEU A 281 14.10 -4.58 -4.07
C LEU A 281 13.40 -3.27 -3.67
N VAL A 282 13.89 -2.13 -4.16
CA VAL A 282 13.19 -0.84 -4.02
C VAL A 282 12.28 -0.66 -5.24
N PRO A 283 10.95 -0.58 -5.07
CA PRO A 283 10.06 -0.34 -6.20
C PRO A 283 10.37 0.98 -6.90
N GLY A 284 10.38 0.99 -8.24
CA GLY A 284 10.74 2.18 -9.02
C GLY A 284 9.89 3.42 -8.73
N PHE A 285 8.64 3.25 -8.30
CA PHE A 285 7.77 4.37 -7.93
C PHE A 285 8.26 5.12 -6.68
N VAL A 286 9.01 4.47 -5.77
CA VAL A 286 9.62 5.15 -4.60
C VAL A 286 10.67 6.15 -5.07
N VAL A 287 11.50 5.75 -6.03
CA VAL A 287 12.53 6.62 -6.63
C VAL A 287 11.86 7.78 -7.37
N LEU A 288 10.81 7.51 -8.14
CA LEU A 288 10.06 8.56 -8.85
C LEU A 288 9.35 9.52 -7.89
N PHE A 289 8.85 9.04 -6.75
CA PHE A 289 8.26 9.88 -5.71
C PHE A 289 9.30 10.84 -5.11
N LEU A 290 10.48 10.33 -4.75
CA LEU A 290 11.60 11.15 -4.27
C LEU A 290 12.07 12.15 -5.33
N ALA A 291 12.15 11.72 -6.58
CA ALA A 291 12.49 12.61 -7.70
C ALA A 291 11.44 13.72 -7.86
N MET A 292 10.15 13.42 -7.72
CA MET A 292 9.09 14.43 -7.81
C MET A 292 9.18 15.46 -6.69
N ALA A 293 9.43 15.03 -5.45
CA ALA A 293 9.67 15.93 -4.31
C ALA A 293 10.92 16.78 -4.52
N LEU A 294 12.00 16.19 -5.06
CA LEU A 294 13.22 16.93 -5.38
C LEU A 294 12.97 17.98 -6.47
N LEU A 295 12.23 17.64 -7.53
CA LEU A 295 11.85 18.58 -8.59
C LEU A 295 11.02 19.73 -8.02
N ARG A 296 10.13 19.46 -7.07
CA ARG A 296 9.37 20.50 -6.34
C ARG A 296 10.31 21.44 -5.59
N THR A 297 11.18 20.92 -4.74
CA THR A 297 12.09 21.71 -3.89
C THR A 297 13.13 22.49 -4.69
N LEU A 298 13.59 21.96 -5.82
CA LEU A 298 14.51 22.67 -6.72
C LEU A 298 13.82 23.76 -7.56
N GLY A 299 12.51 23.92 -7.44
CA GLY A 299 11.75 24.91 -8.21
C GLY A 299 11.56 24.54 -9.69
N PHE A 300 11.81 23.28 -10.08
CA PHE A 300 11.60 22.80 -11.46
C PHE A 300 10.12 22.54 -11.79
N LEU A 301 9.21 22.68 -10.81
CA LEU A 301 7.77 22.71 -11.04
C LEU A 301 7.34 24.19 -11.17
N PRO A 302 7.19 24.72 -12.41
CA PRO A 302 6.86 26.12 -12.61
C PRO A 302 5.49 26.47 -12.02
N GLU A 303 5.40 27.66 -11.43
CA GLU A 303 4.13 28.32 -11.11
C GLU A 303 3.47 28.77 -12.42
N VAL A 304 2.64 27.90 -13.02
CA VAL A 304 1.94 28.23 -14.26
C VAL A 304 0.66 28.99 -13.92
N THR A 305 0.73 30.32 -13.91
CA THR A 305 -0.48 31.18 -13.88
C THR A 305 -1.23 31.04 -15.19
N LEU A 306 -2.23 30.16 -15.24
CA LEU A 306 -3.20 30.09 -16.33
C LEU A 306 -4.22 31.21 -16.17
N HIS A 307 -4.10 32.27 -16.98
CA HIS A 307 -5.17 33.25 -17.17
C HIS A 307 -6.28 32.59 -18.02
N LEU A 308 -7.20 31.87 -17.37
CA LEU A 308 -8.42 31.40 -18.04
C LEU A 308 -9.35 32.61 -18.22
N SER A 309 -9.49 33.09 -19.47
CA SER A 309 -10.44 34.16 -19.78
C SER A 309 -11.88 33.72 -19.51
N GLU A 310 -12.65 34.62 -18.92
CA GLU A 310 -14.00 34.63 -18.33
C GLU A 310 -15.15 33.71 -18.82
N GLN A 311 -14.96 32.74 -19.72
CA GLN A 311 -16.06 31.93 -20.28
C GLN A 311 -16.25 30.52 -19.69
N PHE A 312 -15.47 30.09 -18.69
CA PHE A 312 -15.61 28.74 -18.10
C PHE A 312 -16.18 28.74 -16.66
N VAL A 313 -17.52 28.83 -16.56
CA VAL A 313 -18.48 28.32 -15.55
C VAL A 313 -18.20 28.35 -14.02
N PHE A 314 -17.03 28.72 -13.49
CA PHE A 314 -16.76 28.69 -12.05
C PHE A 314 -16.00 29.91 -11.51
N GLY A 315 -16.68 31.05 -11.43
CA GLY A 315 -16.38 32.17 -10.50
C GLY A 315 -15.12 32.99 -10.78
N ALA A 316 -15.24 34.32 -10.66
CA ALA A 316 -14.16 35.27 -10.87
C ALA A 316 -13.09 35.20 -9.76
N GLY A 317 -11.81 35.20 -10.16
CA GLY A 317 -10.65 35.39 -9.29
C GLY A 317 -9.37 34.79 -9.88
N ASP A 318 -8.24 35.50 -9.72
CA ASP A 318 -6.91 34.98 -10.04
C ASP A 318 -6.63 33.74 -9.20
N ARG A 319 -6.87 32.56 -9.78
CA ARG A 319 -6.44 31.30 -9.16
C ARG A 319 -4.99 31.07 -9.61
N HIS A 320 -4.05 31.30 -8.70
CA HIS A 320 -2.70 30.75 -8.81
C HIS A 320 -2.80 29.22 -8.81
N ILE A 321 -2.83 28.61 -9.99
CA ILE A 321 -2.83 27.15 -10.13
C ILE A 321 -1.37 26.72 -10.29
N ASP A 322 -0.71 26.42 -9.17
CA ASP A 322 0.62 25.83 -9.16
C ASP A 322 0.58 24.45 -9.86
N LEU A 323 1.53 24.18 -10.77
CA LEU A 323 1.64 22.88 -11.44
C LEU A 323 1.78 21.74 -10.43
N ALA A 324 2.47 21.99 -9.31
CA ALA A 324 2.55 21.06 -8.19
C ALA A 324 1.18 20.78 -7.57
N GLY A 325 0.34 21.81 -7.48
CA GLY A 325 -1.04 21.72 -7.03
C GLY A 325 -1.88 20.82 -7.93
N LEU A 326 -1.78 21.00 -9.26
CA LEU A 326 -2.46 20.16 -10.25
C LEU A 326 -2.00 18.71 -10.20
N LEU A 327 -0.67 18.48 -10.26
CA LEU A 327 -0.11 17.13 -10.22
C LEU A 327 -0.57 16.39 -8.98
N SER A 328 -0.46 17.03 -7.82
CA SER A 328 -0.91 16.41 -6.59
C SER A 328 -2.42 16.21 -6.53
N GLN A 329 -3.23 17.14 -7.05
CA GLN A 329 -4.68 16.94 -7.09
C GLN A 329 -5.07 15.77 -8.00
N SER A 330 -4.45 15.65 -9.18
CA SER A 330 -4.57 14.46 -10.03
C SER A 330 -4.13 13.20 -9.28
N GLY A 331 -3.04 13.27 -8.52
CA GLY A 331 -2.57 12.19 -7.65
C GLY A 331 -3.64 11.75 -6.64
N LYS A 332 -4.29 12.69 -5.95
CA LYS A 332 -5.39 12.40 -5.00
C LYS A 332 -6.56 11.72 -5.68
N TRP A 333 -7.00 12.20 -6.85
CA TRP A 333 -8.07 11.57 -7.62
C TRP A 333 -7.73 10.13 -8.02
N ILE A 334 -6.50 9.91 -8.47
CA ILE A 334 -6.00 8.57 -8.79
C ILE A 334 -5.99 7.67 -7.56
N ILE A 335 -5.56 8.19 -6.39
CA ILE A 335 -5.58 7.46 -5.13
C ILE A 335 -7.01 7.08 -4.75
N ILE A 336 -7.99 8.00 -4.80
CA ILE A 336 -9.40 7.70 -4.51
C ILE A 336 -9.92 6.56 -5.41
N CYS A 337 -9.57 6.60 -6.71
CA CYS A 337 -9.90 5.54 -7.67
C CYS A 337 -9.27 4.19 -7.31
N ALA A 338 -7.99 4.20 -6.93
CA ALA A 338 -7.34 3.00 -6.44
C ALA A 338 -7.99 2.47 -5.16
N MET A 339 -8.45 3.33 -4.26
CA MET A 339 -9.07 2.90 -3.00
C MET A 339 -10.44 2.26 -3.23
N ALA A 340 -11.22 2.73 -4.22
CA ALA A 340 -12.39 1.99 -4.70
C ALA A 340 -12.01 0.58 -5.19
N GLY A 341 -10.92 0.46 -5.95
CA GLY A 341 -10.39 -0.83 -6.40
C GLY A 341 -9.92 -1.75 -5.26
N VAL A 342 -9.27 -1.20 -4.23
CA VAL A 342 -8.88 -1.94 -3.01
C VAL A 342 -10.13 -2.47 -2.31
N GLY A 343 -11.16 -1.65 -2.13
CA GLY A 343 -12.46 -2.08 -1.60
C GLY A 343 -13.06 -3.22 -2.44
N LEU A 344 -13.08 -3.07 -3.76
CA LEU A 344 -13.60 -4.07 -4.69
C LEU A 344 -12.83 -5.41 -4.71
N SER A 345 -11.60 -5.41 -4.19
CA SER A 345 -10.76 -6.61 -4.06
C SER A 345 -10.92 -7.30 -2.70
N THR A 346 -11.67 -6.70 -1.78
CA THR A 346 -11.74 -7.12 -0.37
C THR A 346 -12.97 -8.01 -0.13
N ALA A 347 -12.85 -9.29 -0.50
CA ALA A 347 -13.90 -10.29 -0.29
C ALA A 347 -13.76 -11.00 1.07
N PHE A 348 -14.74 -10.86 1.96
CA PHE A 348 -14.71 -11.49 3.28
C PHE A 348 -14.76 -13.03 3.23
N ALA A 349 -15.31 -13.59 2.15
CA ALA A 349 -15.34 -15.04 1.93
C ALA A 349 -13.93 -15.64 1.75
N ALA A 350 -12.97 -14.89 1.20
CA ALA A 350 -11.60 -15.34 1.01
C ALA A 350 -10.83 -15.49 2.34
N MET A 351 -11.37 -14.97 3.44
CA MET A 351 -10.75 -14.98 4.76
C MET A 351 -10.88 -16.32 5.50
N LYS A 352 -11.74 -17.23 5.02
CA LYS A 352 -12.09 -18.48 5.73
C LYS A 352 -11.12 -19.66 5.49
N ALA A 353 -10.04 -19.48 4.73
CA ALA A 353 -9.23 -20.60 4.21
C ALA A 353 -7.89 -20.86 4.94
N GLY A 354 -7.67 -20.36 6.16
CA GLY A 354 -6.41 -20.54 6.90
C GLY A 354 -6.59 -21.28 8.23
N GLY A 355 -5.67 -22.20 8.55
CA GLY A 355 -5.64 -22.82 9.89
C GLY A 355 -5.54 -21.77 11.01
N ILE A 356 -6.18 -22.03 12.15
CA ILE A 356 -6.35 -21.02 13.22
C ILE A 356 -5.02 -20.55 13.85
N LYS A 357 -4.02 -21.42 13.94
CA LYS A 357 -2.73 -21.12 14.59
C LYS A 357 -1.94 -19.99 13.91
N PRO A 358 -1.65 -20.04 12.60
CA PRO A 358 -0.98 -18.92 11.92
C PRO A 358 -1.80 -17.62 11.94
N VAL A 359 -3.14 -17.68 11.98
CA VAL A 359 -3.96 -16.48 12.19
C VAL A 359 -3.72 -15.88 13.56
N ILE A 360 -3.74 -16.68 14.63
CA ILE A 360 -3.43 -16.22 16.00
C ILE A 360 -2.03 -15.59 16.05
N LEU A 361 -1.03 -16.24 15.46
CA LEU A 361 0.34 -15.71 15.39
C LEU A 361 0.38 -14.33 14.71
N GLY A 362 -0.31 -14.20 13.57
CA GLY A 362 -0.40 -12.95 12.83
C GLY A 362 -1.12 -11.87 13.64
N VAL A 363 -2.25 -12.18 14.29
CA VAL A 363 -3.00 -11.23 15.13
C VAL A 363 -2.14 -10.70 16.27
N LEU A 364 -1.48 -11.59 17.01
CA LEU A 364 -0.58 -11.20 18.10
C LEU A 364 0.54 -10.30 17.57
N SER A 365 1.14 -10.66 16.45
CA SER A 365 2.21 -9.88 15.84
C SER A 365 1.70 -8.51 15.36
N ALA A 366 0.53 -8.44 14.73
CA ALA A 366 -0.07 -7.20 14.26
C ALA A 366 -0.43 -6.26 15.42
N ILE A 367 -0.99 -6.78 16.52
CA ILE A 367 -1.29 -6.00 17.73
C ILE A 367 0.00 -5.47 18.35
N THR A 368 1.01 -6.32 18.53
CA THR A 368 2.32 -5.89 19.07
C THR A 368 2.96 -4.82 18.18
N LEU A 369 2.93 -4.99 16.86
CA LEU A 369 3.44 -4.01 15.91
C LEU A 369 2.67 -2.68 16.02
N ALA A 370 1.35 -2.72 16.11
CA ALA A 370 0.51 -1.53 16.23
C ALA A 370 0.78 -0.80 17.55
N LEU A 371 0.90 -1.50 18.67
CA LEU A 371 1.16 -0.89 19.98
C LEU A 371 2.57 -0.26 20.05
N LEU A 372 3.59 -1.00 19.62
CA LEU A 372 4.96 -0.48 19.59
C LEU A 372 5.10 0.65 18.57
N GLY A 373 4.45 0.53 17.42
CA GLY A 373 4.41 1.58 16.40
C GLY A 373 3.75 2.86 16.91
N LEU A 374 2.71 2.77 17.75
CA LEU A 374 2.09 3.94 18.37
C LEU A 374 3.06 4.62 19.34
N GLY A 375 3.76 3.82 20.16
CA GLY A 375 4.80 4.35 21.05
C GLY A 375 5.92 5.07 20.30
N VAL A 376 6.38 4.51 19.17
CA VAL A 376 7.38 5.16 18.31
C VAL A 376 6.83 6.43 17.64
N ALA A 377 5.55 6.45 17.25
CA ALA A 377 4.92 7.60 16.61
C ALA A 377 4.74 8.81 17.54
N GLN A 378 4.81 8.60 18.86
CA GLN A 378 4.65 9.64 19.87
C GLN A 378 5.99 10.21 20.39
N LEU A 379 7.11 9.61 20.00
CA LEU A 379 8.47 10.10 20.30
C LEU A 379 8.90 11.13 19.27
#